data_AF-A0A9D9TNQ0-F1
#
_entry.id   AF-A0A9D9TNQ0-F1
#
_cell.length_a   1.000
_cell.length_b   1.000
_cell.length_c   1.000
_cell.angle_alpha   90.00
_cell.angle_beta   90.00
_cell.angle_gamma   90.00
#
_symmetry.space_group_name_H-M   'P 1'
#
loop_
_entity.id
_entity.type
_entity.pdbx_description
1 polymer ?
#
loop_
_entity_poly.entity_id
_entity_poly.type
_entity_poly.pdbx_seq_one_letter_code
_entity_poly.pdbx_strand_id
1 'polypeptide(L)' 'MNKLIQYVKDSWVEVTENVTWPKMAELQASSSLVLVASIIFALLVGLIDTAFHSGLDFYYNSIAK' A
#
# COMPACT_ATOMS: atom_id res chain seq x y z
N MET A 1 28.04 -11.53 22.81
CA MET A 1 28.03 -11.24 21.35
C MET A 1 27.76 -12.46 20.48
N ASN A 2 28.34 -13.63 20.74
CA ASN A 2 28.12 -14.82 19.90
C ASN A 2 26.66 -15.29 19.84
N LYS A 3 25.90 -15.17 20.95
CA LYS A 3 24.49 -15.59 21.01
C LYS A 3 23.56 -14.84 20.04
N LEU A 4 23.78 -13.54 19.83
CA LEU A 4 22.95 -12.74 18.91
C LEU A 4 23.25 -13.11 17.45
N ILE A 5 24.53 -13.30 17.12
CA ILE A 5 24.94 -13.71 15.77
C ILE A 5 24.40 -15.11 15.46
N GLN A 6 24.45 -16.03 16.42
CA GLN A 6 23.85 -17.36 16.28
C GLN A 6 22.33 -17.28 16.13
N TYR A 7 21.63 -16.49 16.95
CA TYR A 7 20.18 -16.30 16.83
C TYR A 7 19.76 -15.82 15.45
N VAL A 8 20.43 -14.80 14.90
CA VAL A 8 20.11 -14.30 13.55
C VAL A 8 20.37 -15.36 12.48
N LYS A 9 21.43 -16.15 12.66
CA LYS A 9 21.80 -17.23 11.72
C LYS A 9 20.80 -18.38 11.77
N ASP A 10 20.36 -18.77 12.97
CA ASP A 10 19.38 -19.83 13.19
C ASP A 10 17.98 -19.39 12.70
N SER A 11 17.60 -18.12 12.94
CA SER A 11 16.36 -17.55 12.41
C SER A 11 16.36 -17.44 10.88
N TRP A 12 17.51 -17.20 10.24
CA TRP A 12 17.60 -17.18 8.78
C TRP A 12 17.39 -18.57 8.17
N VAL A 13 17.97 -19.60 8.79
CA VAL A 13 17.77 -21.00 8.40
C VAL A 13 16.31 -21.40 8.61
N GLU A 14 15.71 -21.03 9.75
CA GLU A 14 14.30 -21.31 10.07
C GLU A 14 13.32 -20.68 9.08
N VAL A 15 13.52 -19.40 8.73
CA VAL A 15 12.70 -18.70 7.72
C VAL A 15 12.85 -19.30 6.33
N THR A 16 13.96 -19.94 6.02
CA THR A 16 14.17 -20.55 4.69
C THR A 16 13.63 -21.97 4.62
N GLU A 17 13.76 -22.76 5.68
CA GLU A 17 13.38 -24.18 5.71
C GLU A 17 11.95 -24.44 6.20
N ASN A 18 11.41 -23.61 7.11
CA ASN A 18 10.10 -23.83 7.73
C ASN A 18 9.01 -22.83 7.28
N VAL A 19 9.35 -21.84 6.45
CA VAL A 19 8.36 -20.95 5.85
C VAL A 19 8.19 -21.31 4.40
N THR A 20 7.01 -21.79 4.05
CA THR A 20 6.61 -22.01 2.66
C THR A 20 6.40 -20.65 2.00
N TRP A 21 7.43 -20.12 1.36
CA TRP A 21 7.26 -18.97 0.47
C TRP A 21 6.32 -19.37 -0.68
N PRO A 22 5.24 -18.59 -0.91
CA PRO A 22 4.37 -18.83 -2.04
C PRO A 22 5.17 -18.70 -3.35
N LYS A 23 4.75 -19.41 -4.39
CA LYS A 23 5.41 -19.30 -5.70
C LYS A 23 5.37 -17.84 -6.16
N MET A 24 6.43 -17.40 -6.83
CA MET A 24 6.55 -16.03 -7.37
C MET A 24 5.35 -15.61 -8.24
N ALA A 25 4.69 -16.57 -8.90
CA ALA A 25 3.46 -16.34 -9.65
C ALA A 25 2.26 -15.91 -8.77
N GLU A 26 2.09 -16.48 -7.58
CA GLU A 26 1.01 -16.11 -6.64
C GLU A 26 1.28 -14.76 -5.97
N LEU A 27 2.55 -14.45 -5.73
CA LEU A 27 2.98 -13.13 -5.24
C LEU A 27 2.67 -12.03 -6.27
N GLN A 28 2.94 -12.30 -7.56
CA GLN A 28 2.62 -11.38 -8.64
C GLN A 28 1.10 -11.23 -8.83
N ALA A 29 0.34 -12.32 -8.73
CA ALA A 29 -1.12 -12.25 -8.78
C ALA A 29 -1.68 -11.36 -7.66
N SER A 30 -1.23 -11.56 -6.42
CA SER A 30 -1.65 -10.76 -5.27
C SER A 30 -1.24 -9.29 -5.39
N SER A 31 -0.03 -9.03 -5.87
CA SER A 31 0.46 -7.66 -6.10
C SER A 31 -0.33 -6.95 -7.22
N SER A 32 -0.67 -7.66 -8.29
CA SER A 32 -1.46 -7.09 -9.39
C SER A 32 -2.87 -6.69 -8.96
N LEU A 33 -3.51 -7.50 -8.10
CA LEU A 33 -4.83 -7.20 -7.55
C LEU A 33 -4.78 -5.93 -6.69
N VAL A 34 -3.77 -5.79 -5.83
CA VAL A 34 -3.58 -4.59 -4.98
C VAL A 34 -3.28 -3.36 -5.83
N LEU A 35 -2.50 -3.50 -6.90
CA LEU A 35 -2.18 -2.40 -7.82
C LEU A 35 -3.43 -1.89 -8.54
N VAL A 36 -4.33 -2.78 -8.98
CA VAL A 36 -5.60 -2.35 -9.59
C VAL A 36 -6.51 -1.68 -8.56
N ALA A 37 -6.59 -2.25 -7.35
CA ALA A 37 -7.38 -1.66 -6.27
C ALA A 37 -6.89 -0.25 -5.90
N SER A 38 -5.58 -0.03 -5.82
CA SER A 38 -5.01 1.29 -5.48
C SER A 38 -5.31 2.34 -6.53
N ILE A 39 -5.32 1.98 -7.83
CA ILE A 39 -5.72 2.89 -8.91
C ILE A 39 -7.18 3.32 -8.76
N ILE A 40 -8.07 2.40 -8.43
CA ILE A 40 -9.50 2.71 -8.21
C ILE A 40 -9.66 3.67 -7.03
N PHE A 41 -8.95 3.43 -5.92
CA PHE A 41 -8.97 4.33 -4.77
C PHE A 41 -8.38 5.71 -5.11
N ALA A 42 -7.30 5.77 -5.87
CA ALA A 42 -6.70 7.03 -6.31
C ALA A 42 -7.67 7.87 -7.15
N LEU A 43 -8.42 7.24 -8.06
CA LEU A 43 -9.44 7.93 -8.85
C LEU A 43 -10.61 8.43 -7.98
N LEU A 44 -11.07 7.62 -7.02
CA LEU A 44 -12.13 8.02 -6.10
C LEU A 44 -11.73 9.21 -5.25
N VAL A 45 -10.55 9.17 -4.63
CA VAL A 45 -10.04 10.26 -3.80
C VAL A 45 -9.83 11.52 -4.65
N GLY A 46 -9.24 11.39 -5.85
CA GLY A 46 -9.05 12.53 -6.75
C GLY A 46 -10.36 13.19 -7.19
N LEU A 47 -11.44 12.40 -7.39
CA LEU A 47 -12.76 12.94 -7.71
C LEU A 47 -13.36 13.70 -6.53
N ILE A 48 -13.24 13.13 -5.33
CA ILE A 48 -13.70 13.77 -4.09
C ILE A 48 -12.94 15.09 -3.87
N ASP A 49 -11.61 15.07 -3.96
CA ASP A 49 -10.76 16.26 -3.79
C ASP A 49 -11.15 17.37 -4.78
N THR A 50 -11.39 17.02 -6.04
CA THR A 50 -11.79 17.99 -7.08
C THR A 50 -13.18 18.57 -6.81
N ALA A 51 -14.13 17.73 -6.36
CA ALA A 51 -15.47 18.17 -6.01
C ALA A 51 -15.47 19.12 -4.80
N PHE A 52 -14.69 18.81 -3.78
CA PHE A 52 -14.54 19.68 -2.60
C PHE A 52 -13.82 20.98 -2.96
N HIS A 53 -12.77 20.93 -3.76
CA HIS A 53 -12.07 22.14 -4.21
C HIS A 53 -13.01 23.08 -4.99
N SER A 54 -13.73 22.54 -5.98
CA SER A 54 -14.68 23.32 -6.78
C SER A 54 -15.85 23.85 -5.96
N GLY A 55 -16.37 23.05 -5.02
CA GLY A 55 -17.46 23.45 -4.13
C GLY A 55 -17.05 24.56 -3.15
N LEU A 56 -15.85 24.45 -2.58
CA LEU A 56 -15.31 25.47 -1.68
C LEU A 56 -14.97 26.76 -2.42
N ASP A 57 -14.38 26.68 -3.62
CA ASP A 57 -14.10 27.85 -4.44
C ASP A 57 -15.37 28.60 -4.81
N PHE A 58 -16.46 27.89 -5.16
CA PHE A 58 -17.75 28.49 -5.42
C PHE A 58 -18.36 29.18 -4.18
N TYR A 59 -18.25 28.54 -3.03
CA TYR A 59 -18.73 29.09 -1.76
C TYR A 59 -17.95 30.34 -1.35
N TYR A 60 -16.61 30.29 -1.40
CA TYR A 60 -15.77 31.45 -1.07
C TYR A 60 -15.98 32.60 -2.04
N ASN A 61 -16.13 32.34 -3.35
CA ASN A 61 -16.39 33.38 -4.33
C ASN A 61 -17.78 34.03 -4.16
N SER A 62 -18.78 33.28 -3.68
CA SER A 62 -20.10 33.85 -3.34
C SER A 62 -20.10 34.74 -2.08
N ILE A 63 -19.16 34.55 -1.16
CA ILE A 63 -19.06 35.32 0.09
C ILE A 63 -18.06 36.48 -0.03
N ALA A 64 -17.03 36.34 -0.86
CA ALA A 64 -16.03 37.38 -1.12
C ALA A 64 -16.53 38.48 -2.09
N LYS A 65 -17.79 38.41 -2.52
CA LYS A 65 -18.50 39.43 -3.29
C LYS A 65 -19.56 40.11 -2.42
#